data_AF-A0A381S961-F1
#
_entry.id   AF-A0A381S961-F1
#
_cell.length_a   1.000
_cell.length_b   1.000
_cell.length_c   1.000
_cell.angle_alpha   90.00
_cell.angle_beta   90.00
_cell.angle_gamma   90.00
#
_symmetry.space_group_name_H-M   'P 1'
#
loop_
_entity.id
_entity.type
_entity.pdbx_description
1 polymer ?
#
loop_
_entity_poly.entity_id
_entity_poly.type
_entity_poly.pdbx_seq_one_letter_code
_entity_poly.pdbx_strand_id
1 'polypeptide(L)'
;MGPGRYVEVVALVVQTIPIDLLCDLLGRPRQDLPVPKRGEPSRLVPDGLGQEGAFVPWAVDGWLGPNVARALSFVPEDNSRRMAVVMSMYSGEHFEEMVWRHRALSRPQVELVAARTSAVNECFY
;
A
#
# COMPACT_ATOMS: atom_id res chain seq x y z
N MET A 1 -6.61 -8.21 -18.99
CA MET A 1 -5.55 -8.56 -18.01
C MET A 1 -6.20 -9.40 -16.91
N GLY A 2 -5.59 -10.51 -16.46
CA GLY A 2 -6.16 -11.33 -15.36
C GLY A 2 -5.96 -10.69 -13.98
N PRO A 3 -6.69 -11.12 -12.93
CA PRO A 3 -6.67 -10.49 -11.60
C PRO A 3 -5.26 -10.38 -11.00
N GLY A 4 -4.46 -11.45 -11.04
CA GLY A 4 -3.08 -11.44 -10.53
C GLY A 4 -2.22 -10.39 -11.21
N ARG A 5 -2.18 -10.37 -12.55
CA ARG A 5 -1.42 -9.37 -13.32
C ARG A 5 -1.88 -7.94 -13.04
N TYR A 6 -3.19 -7.75 -12.86
CA TYR A 6 -3.73 -6.45 -12.45
C TYR A 6 -3.19 -6.01 -11.10
N VAL A 7 -3.26 -6.89 -10.10
CA VAL A 7 -2.78 -6.59 -8.76
C VAL A 7 -1.27 -6.36 -8.74
N GLU A 8 -0.47 -7.14 -9.47
CA GLU A 8 0.99 -6.95 -9.58
C GLU A 8 1.33 -5.55 -10.15
N VAL A 9 0.65 -5.12 -11.22
CA VAL A 9 0.87 -3.80 -11.82
C VAL A 9 0.47 -2.69 -10.85
N VAL A 10 -0.70 -2.81 -10.20
CA VAL A 10 -1.14 -1.84 -9.19
C VAL A 10 -0.16 -1.80 -8.03
N ALA A 11 0.31 -2.96 -7.56
CA ALA A 11 1.28 -3.07 -6.48
C ALA A 11 2.59 -2.33 -6.79
N LEU A 12 3.11 -2.48 -8.02
CA LEU A 12 4.30 -1.75 -8.45
C LEU A 12 4.07 -0.24 -8.35
N VAL A 13 2.98 0.26 -8.93
CA VAL A 13 2.66 1.69 -8.95
C VAL A 13 2.50 2.27 -7.55
N VAL A 14 1.71 1.62 -6.68
CA VAL A 14 1.45 2.14 -5.32
C VAL A 14 2.65 2.04 -4.39
N GLN A 15 3.64 1.21 -4.72
CA GLN A 15 4.90 1.12 -3.97
C GLN A 15 5.93 2.13 -4.47
N THR A 16 6.05 2.34 -5.78
CA THR A 16 7.09 3.21 -6.36
C THR A 16 6.75 4.69 -6.22
N ILE A 17 5.51 5.10 -6.48
CA ILE A 17 5.10 6.51 -6.41
C ILE A 17 5.47 7.18 -5.08
N PRO A 18 5.12 6.64 -3.90
CA PRO A 18 5.44 7.33 -2.65
C PRO A 18 6.96 7.40 -2.38
N ILE A 19 7.74 6.43 -2.87
CA ILE A 19 9.20 6.46 -2.78
C ILE A 19 9.78 7.54 -3.69
N ASP A 20 9.32 7.62 -4.94
CA ASP A 20 9.76 8.64 -5.90
C ASP A 20 9.41 10.06 -5.41
N LEU A 21 8.21 10.26 -4.86
CA LEU A 21 7.81 11.53 -4.27
C LEU A 21 8.71 11.90 -3.09
N LEU A 22 9.07 10.94 -2.24
CA LEU A 22 10.02 11.18 -1.15
C LEU A 22 11.40 11.57 -1.70
N CYS A 23 11.90 10.89 -2.74
CA CYS A 23 13.15 11.25 -3.40
C CYS A 23 13.12 12.69 -3.92
N ASP A 24 12.07 13.06 -4.65
CA ASP A 24 11.89 14.40 -5.20
C ASP A 24 11.89 15.47 -4.09
N LEU A 25 11.14 15.24 -3.00
CA LEU A 25 11.05 16.15 -1.86
C LEU A 25 12.38 16.33 -1.11
N LEU A 26 13.23 15.29 -1.10
CA LEU A 26 14.55 15.32 -0.50
C LEU A 26 15.65 15.81 -1.46
N GLY A 27 15.30 16.17 -2.71
CA GLY A 27 16.28 16.54 -3.74
C GLY A 27 17.23 15.38 -4.09
N ARG A 28 16.77 14.14 -3.94
CA ARG A 28 17.51 12.92 -4.27
C ARG A 28 17.09 12.41 -5.65
N PRO A 29 18.00 11.78 -6.41
CA PRO A 29 17.60 11.09 -7.62
C PRO A 29 16.62 9.96 -7.29
N ARG A 30 15.61 9.78 -8.14
CA ARG A 30 14.71 8.63 -8.11
C ARG A 30 15.50 7.34 -8.29
N GLN A 31 14.99 6.24 -7.76
CA GLN A 31 15.67 4.95 -7.87
C GLN A 31 15.37 4.34 -9.24
N ASP A 32 16.40 3.85 -9.93
CA ASP A 32 16.20 3.10 -11.16
C ASP A 32 15.46 1.79 -10.87
N LEU A 33 14.52 1.43 -11.76
CA LEU A 33 13.90 0.12 -11.69
C LEU A 33 14.94 -0.97 -11.97
N PRO A 34 14.91 -2.09 -11.23
CA PRO A 34 15.81 -3.19 -11.49
C PRO A 34 15.57 -3.75 -12.90
N VAL A 35 16.65 -4.24 -13.54
CA VAL A 35 16.53 -4.94 -14.82
C VAL A 35 15.66 -6.19 -14.62
N PRO A 36 14.56 -6.35 -15.40
CA PRO A 36 13.70 -7.52 -15.29
C PRO A 36 14.50 -8.81 -15.50
N LYS A 37 14.38 -9.75 -14.56
CA LYS A 37 14.98 -11.07 -14.67
C LYS A 37 13.94 -12.05 -15.20
N ARG A 38 14.39 -13.03 -15.99
CA ARG A 38 13.54 -14.18 -16.35
C ARG A 38 13.23 -15.00 -15.10
N GLY A 39 12.03 -15.54 -15.03
CA GLY A 39 11.57 -16.41 -13.94
C GLY A 39 10.12 -16.83 -14.15
N GLU A 40 9.69 -17.84 -13.41
CA GLU A 40 8.28 -18.22 -13.35
C GLU A 40 7.58 -17.47 -12.21
N PRO A 41 6.40 -16.89 -12.43
CA PRO A 41 5.62 -16.32 -11.35
C PRO A 41 5.19 -17.42 -10.38
N SER A 42 5.07 -17.09 -9.10
CA SER A 42 4.63 -18.06 -8.08
C SER A 42 3.24 -18.63 -8.38
N ARG A 43 2.38 -17.81 -9.01
CA ARG A 43 0.96 -18.10 -9.29
C ARG A 43 0.19 -18.52 -8.04
N LEU A 44 0.70 -18.14 -6.85
CA LEU A 44 0.05 -18.37 -5.58
C LEU A 44 -1.16 -17.46 -5.47
N VAL A 45 -2.33 -18.06 -5.33
CA VAL A 45 -3.57 -17.37 -5.00
C VAL A 45 -4.00 -17.90 -3.63
N PRO A 46 -4.09 -17.05 -2.60
CA PRO A 46 -4.56 -17.48 -1.28
C PRO A 46 -5.98 -18.05 -1.32
N ASP A 47 -6.28 -18.93 -0.36
CA ASP A 47 -7.66 -19.34 -0.07
C ASP A 47 -8.43 -18.20 0.61
N GLY A 48 -9.76 -18.31 0.66
CA GLY A 48 -10.63 -17.36 1.35
C GLY A 48 -10.76 -15.99 0.66
N LEU A 49 -10.46 -15.92 -0.63
CA LEU A 49 -10.74 -14.77 -1.46
C LEU A 49 -12.18 -14.80 -1.99
N GLY A 50 -12.81 -13.63 -2.04
CA GLY A 50 -14.17 -13.45 -2.56
C GLY A 50 -14.30 -12.16 -3.35
N GLN A 51 -15.28 -12.12 -4.26
CA GLN A 51 -15.61 -10.94 -5.05
C GLN A 51 -16.67 -10.11 -4.31
N GLU A 52 -16.25 -9.33 -3.31
CA GLU A 52 -17.15 -8.50 -2.49
C GLU A 52 -16.80 -7.02 -2.57
N GLY A 53 -17.41 -6.29 -3.50
CA GLY A 53 -17.29 -4.82 -3.61
C GLY A 53 -15.95 -4.28 -4.14
N ALA A 54 -14.89 -5.09 -4.19
CA ALA A 54 -13.62 -4.74 -4.83
C ALA A 54 -13.63 -5.02 -6.34
N PHE A 55 -12.63 -4.48 -7.06
CA PHE A 55 -12.47 -4.72 -8.51
C PHE A 55 -11.96 -6.14 -8.83
N VAL A 56 -11.14 -6.71 -7.94
CA VAL A 56 -10.60 -8.08 -8.02
C VAL A 56 -10.96 -8.84 -6.74
N PRO A 57 -10.96 -10.19 -6.75
CA PRO A 57 -11.17 -10.96 -5.54
C PRO A 57 -10.14 -10.60 -4.47
N TRP A 58 -10.59 -10.45 -3.24
CA TRP A 58 -9.77 -10.09 -2.09
C TRP A 58 -10.17 -10.91 -0.87
N ALA A 59 -9.36 -10.89 0.19
CA ALA A 59 -9.60 -11.65 1.41
C ALA A 59 -10.95 -11.26 2.04
N VAL A 60 -11.87 -12.20 2.12
CA VAL A 60 -13.19 -12.04 2.74
C VAL A 60 -13.29 -12.86 4.01
N ASP A 61 -12.82 -14.11 3.97
CA ASP A 61 -12.98 -15.05 5.06
C ASP A 61 -12.23 -14.59 6.32
N GLY A 62 -12.97 -14.35 7.39
CA GLY A 62 -12.42 -13.97 8.69
C GLY A 62 -11.76 -12.58 8.72
N TRP A 63 -11.95 -11.73 7.70
CA TRP A 63 -11.32 -10.41 7.65
C TRP A 63 -12.02 -9.40 8.57
N LEU A 64 -11.29 -8.90 9.57
CA LEU A 64 -11.78 -7.89 10.53
C LEU A 64 -11.03 -6.54 10.43
N GLY A 65 -10.07 -6.42 9.51
CA GLY A 65 -9.24 -5.22 9.35
C GLY A 65 -9.83 -4.17 8.40
N PRO A 66 -9.16 -3.03 8.22
CA PRO A 66 -9.58 -2.04 7.24
C PRO A 66 -9.40 -2.58 5.81
N ASN A 67 -10.29 -2.21 4.89
CA ASN A 67 -10.25 -2.68 3.49
C ASN A 67 -8.91 -2.40 2.80
N VAL A 68 -8.27 -1.26 3.13
CA VAL A 68 -6.93 -0.91 2.62
C VAL A 68 -5.88 -1.99 2.91
N ALA A 69 -5.97 -2.73 4.02
CA ALA A 69 -4.98 -3.76 4.34
C ALA A 69 -5.19 -5.08 3.57
N ARG A 70 -6.38 -5.32 3.00
CA ARG A 70 -6.68 -6.47 2.12
C ARG A 70 -6.75 -6.14 0.63
N ALA A 71 -6.63 -4.88 0.25
CA ALA A 71 -6.85 -4.39 -1.12
C ALA A 71 -6.11 -5.18 -2.22
N LEU A 72 -4.89 -5.66 -1.94
CA LEU A 72 -4.07 -6.40 -2.90
C LEU A 72 -3.90 -7.89 -2.55
N SER A 73 -4.73 -8.42 -1.65
CA SER A 73 -4.59 -9.79 -1.11
C SER A 73 -4.65 -10.93 -2.14
N PHE A 74 -5.11 -10.68 -3.37
CA PHE A 74 -4.99 -11.65 -4.47
C PHE A 74 -3.52 -12.02 -4.75
N VAL A 75 -2.59 -11.10 -4.54
CA VAL A 75 -1.14 -11.32 -4.65
C VAL A 75 -0.53 -11.02 -3.27
N PRO A 76 -0.47 -12.02 -2.38
CA PRO A 76 -0.24 -11.79 -0.95
C PRO A 76 1.14 -11.18 -0.66
N GLU A 77 2.15 -11.55 -1.43
CA GLU A 77 3.52 -11.05 -1.28
C GLU A 77 3.60 -9.55 -1.57
N ASP A 78 2.92 -9.10 -2.63
CA ASP A 78 2.85 -7.70 -3.01
C ASP A 78 2.00 -6.88 -2.04
N ASN A 79 0.91 -7.45 -1.52
CA ASN A 79 0.14 -6.81 -0.46
C ASN A 79 0.99 -6.60 0.82
N SER A 80 1.79 -7.60 1.19
CA SER A 80 2.70 -7.51 2.33
C SER A 80 3.75 -6.41 2.14
N ARG A 81 4.41 -6.36 0.98
CA ARG A 81 5.39 -5.31 0.67
C ARG A 81 4.78 -3.91 0.65
N ARG A 82 3.61 -3.75 0.03
CA ARG A 82 2.87 -2.48 0.07
C ARG A 82 2.56 -2.08 1.51
N MET A 83 2.10 -3.00 2.36
CA MET A 83 1.83 -2.67 3.77
C MET A 83 3.11 -2.29 4.51
N ALA A 84 4.26 -2.88 4.21
CA ALA A 84 5.54 -2.44 4.78
C ALA A 84 5.85 -0.97 4.44
N VAL A 85 5.57 -0.54 3.20
CA VAL A 85 5.69 0.88 2.80
C VAL A 85 4.73 1.76 3.62
N VAL A 86 3.45 1.38 3.73
CA VAL A 86 2.45 2.12 4.53
C VAL A 86 2.89 2.24 5.99
N MET A 87 3.39 1.16 6.59
CA MET A 87 3.89 1.17 7.96
C MET A 87 5.10 2.09 8.10
N SER A 88 6.01 2.13 7.13
CA SER A 88 7.17 3.01 7.19
C SER A 88 6.84 4.51 7.07
N MET A 89 5.83 4.85 6.27
CA MET A 89 5.55 6.24 5.87
C MET A 89 4.38 6.90 6.61
N TYR A 90 3.37 6.13 7.03
CA TYR A 90 2.13 6.70 7.57
C TYR A 90 1.77 6.11 8.93
N SER A 91 1.55 4.80 9.03
CA SER A 91 0.95 4.23 10.24
C SER A 91 1.97 3.92 11.33
N GLY A 92 3.07 3.25 10.98
CA GLY A 92 4.14 2.95 11.92
C GLY A 92 3.77 2.00 13.06
N GLU A 93 4.79 1.62 13.84
CA GLU A 93 4.56 1.06 15.17
C GLU A 93 3.86 2.10 16.04
N HIS A 94 2.84 1.67 16.80
CA HIS A 94 2.02 2.49 17.71
C HIS A 94 0.96 3.39 17.08
N PHE A 95 0.37 2.98 15.95
CA PHE A 95 -0.71 3.74 15.31
C PHE A 95 -1.93 3.95 16.22
N GLU A 96 -2.15 3.06 17.19
CA GLU A 96 -3.20 3.15 18.20
C GLU A 96 -3.03 4.34 19.16
N GLU A 97 -1.81 4.85 19.34
CA GLU A 97 -1.56 6.01 20.18
C GLU A 97 -2.21 7.27 19.58
N MET A 98 -2.86 8.08 20.41
CA MET A 98 -3.51 9.31 19.94
C MET A 98 -2.52 10.48 19.73
N VAL A 99 -1.35 10.43 20.39
CA VAL A 99 -0.32 11.47 20.30
C VAL A 99 1.06 10.84 20.29
N TRP A 100 1.70 10.82 19.13
CA TRP A 100 3.07 10.34 19.00
C TRP A 100 4.08 11.36 19.53
N ARG A 101 4.95 10.90 20.43
CA ARG A 101 6.10 11.68 20.94
C ARG A 101 7.45 11.14 20.48
N HIS A 102 7.45 9.97 19.83
CA HIS A 102 8.63 9.24 19.40
C HIS A 102 8.99 9.49 17.92
N ARG A 103 8.31 10.44 17.26
CA ARG A 103 8.50 10.81 15.84
C ARG A 103 8.57 12.32 15.67
N ALA A 104 9.03 12.77 14.51
CA ALA A 104 9.08 14.19 14.16
C ALA A 104 7.68 14.83 14.01
N LEU A 105 6.69 14.07 13.57
CA LEU A 105 5.29 14.50 13.48
C LEU A 105 4.43 13.69 14.45
N SER A 106 3.54 14.39 15.16
CA SER A 106 2.49 13.76 15.95
C SER A 106 1.38 13.19 15.05
N ARG A 107 0.61 12.22 15.56
CA ARG A 107 -0.50 11.63 14.81
C ARG A 107 -1.47 12.67 14.23
N PRO A 108 -1.96 13.68 14.98
CA PRO A 108 -2.86 14.68 14.40
C PRO A 108 -2.24 15.47 13.23
N GLN A 109 -0.93 15.71 13.25
CA GLN A 109 -0.23 16.38 12.14
C GLN A 109 -0.15 15.49 10.90
N VAL A 110 0.14 14.19 11.08
CA VAL A 110 0.17 13.22 9.98
C VAL A 110 -1.22 13.05 9.37
N GLU A 111 -2.26 12.93 10.20
CA GLU A 111 -3.65 12.82 9.74
C GLU A 111 -4.12 14.07 9.01
N LEU A 112 -3.70 15.27 9.46
CA LEU A 112 -4.03 16.52 8.76
C LEU A 112 -3.42 16.55 7.35
N VAL A 113 -2.15 16.13 7.21
CA VAL A 113 -1.50 16.03 5.90
C VAL A 113 -2.19 14.99 5.04
N ALA A 114 -2.48 13.81 5.58
CA ALA A 114 -3.18 12.73 4.87
C ALA A 114 -4.55 13.19 4.37
N ALA A 115 -5.39 13.75 5.26
CA ALA A 115 -6.71 14.25 4.90
C ALA A 115 -6.66 15.36 3.85
N ARG A 116 -5.70 16.29 3.95
CA ARG A 116 -5.53 17.36 2.96
C ARG A 116 -5.09 16.81 1.60
N THR A 117 -4.12 15.89 1.58
CA THR A 117 -3.67 15.23 0.35
C THR A 117 -4.82 14.44 -0.29
N SER A 118 -5.60 13.70 0.49
CA SER A 118 -6.78 12.97 -0.01
C SER A 118 -7.82 13.92 -0.60
N ALA A 119 -8.12 15.04 0.08
CA ALA A 119 -9.08 16.04 -0.40
C ALA A 119 -8.64 16.71 -1.71
N VAL A 120 -7.35 17.03 -1.86
CA VAL A 120 -6.80 17.62 -3.09
C VAL A 120 -6.85 16.64 -4.25
N ASN A 121 -6.71 15.34 -3.98
CA ASN A 121 -6.74 14.29 -5.01
C ASN A 121 -8.12 13.66 -5.21
N GLU A 122 -9.18 14.21 -4.60
CA GLU A 122 -10.54 13.65 -4.66
C GLU A 122 -10.58 12.14 -4.30
N CYS A 123 -9.73 11.73 -3.35
CA CYS A 123 -9.66 10.34 -2.90
C CYS A 123 -10.86 10.05 -1.99
N PHE A 124 -11.77 9.21 -2.47
CA PHE A 124 -13.02 8.87 -1.76
C PHE A 124 -12.83 7.98 -0.53
N TYR A 125 -11.91 7.01 -0.60
CA TYR A 125 -11.64 6.07 0.50
C TYR A 125 -11.05 6.80 1.71
#